data_AF-A0A8X8ZGS8-F1
#
_entry.id   AF-A0A8X8ZGS8-F1
#
_cell.length_a   1.000
_cell.length_b   1.000
_cell.length_c   1.000
_cell.angle_alpha   90.00
_cell.angle_beta   90.00
_cell.angle_gamma   90.00
#
_symmetry.space_group_name_H-M   'P 1'
#
loop_
_entity.id
_entity.type
_entity.pdbx_description
1 polymer ?
#
loop_
_entity_poly.entity_id
_entity_poly.type
_entity_poly.pdbx_seq_one_letter_code
_entity_poly.pdbx_strand_id
1 'polypeptide(L)'
;MATRRHCILLAFVMLFISLEVSSILAQNSGNGNGGGKNGNANGNGNDGGNNGNADGNGNAGGRNRNAGGRNGNADGNGNGGGKNGNVRRRPKCNGYGSLCYDPRFVGGDGVMFYFHGYAIVSDENLHINAHLIGTRPQGRTRDYTWVQALSVMFDSHTLVIAAKKLSHWSDNVDAILFKWNGTPISIPRDGEAEWRANTGERDVIVERTDDVNTVRVSVTGLVELDIRVVPIGKEENWVHNYQLPNGNAYAHLETQFKLLDLSEGVEEILWKMYRPGYVNPAKRGVGANADGRRRR
;
A
#
# COMPACT_ATOMS: atom_id res chain seq x y z
N MET A 1 29.80 10.68 23.10
CA MET A 1 29.00 9.70 23.88
C MET A 1 27.51 9.71 23.54
N ALA A 2 26.93 10.82 23.07
CA ALA A 2 25.51 10.89 22.68
C ALA A 2 25.13 10.01 21.46
N THR A 3 25.98 9.93 20.44
CA THR A 3 25.74 9.16 19.21
C THR A 3 25.71 7.63 19.41
N ARG A 4 26.45 7.09 20.38
CA ARG A 4 26.41 5.65 20.72
C ARG A 4 25.11 5.27 21.43
N ARG A 5 24.55 6.14 22.27
CA ARG A 5 23.29 5.90 22.98
C ARG A 5 22.08 5.93 22.03
N HIS A 6 22.07 6.83 21.05
CA HIS A 6 21.02 6.92 20.03
C HIS A 6 21.03 5.71 19.07
N CYS A 7 22.21 5.22 18.66
CA CYS A 7 22.29 4.02 17.82
C CYS A 7 21.80 2.75 18.54
N ILE A 8 22.02 2.64 19.85
CA ILE A 8 21.53 1.51 20.65
C ILE A 8 20.01 1.59 20.82
N LEU A 9 19.46 2.78 21.11
CA LEU A 9 18.01 2.98 21.22
C LEU A 9 17.28 2.67 19.90
N LEU A 10 17.82 3.17 18.77
CA LEU A 10 17.30 2.86 17.43
C LEU A 10 17.36 1.37 17.13
N ALA A 11 18.47 0.69 17.47
CA ALA A 11 18.58 -0.77 17.26
C ALA A 11 17.54 -1.55 18.10
N PHE A 12 17.27 -1.13 19.34
CA PHE A 12 16.23 -1.75 20.17
C PHE A 12 14.82 -1.44 19.65
N VAL A 13 14.54 -0.21 19.22
CA VAL A 13 13.27 0.16 18.58
C VAL A 13 13.04 -0.69 17.32
N MET A 14 14.06 -0.85 16.47
CA MET A 14 13.97 -1.70 15.26
C MET A 14 13.76 -3.19 15.60
N LEU A 15 14.38 -3.69 16.67
CA LEU A 15 14.20 -5.06 17.14
C LEU A 15 12.78 -5.27 17.69
N PHE A 16 12.25 -4.33 18.48
CA PHE A 16 10.87 -4.37 18.97
C PHE A 16 9.87 -4.32 17.83
N ILE A 17 10.07 -3.45 16.82
CA ILE A 17 9.19 -3.38 15.64
C ILE A 17 9.19 -4.70 14.86
N SER A 18 10.36 -5.31 14.66
CA SER A 18 10.47 -6.60 13.97
C SER A 18 9.74 -7.71 14.75
N LEU A 19 9.80 -7.68 16.09
CA LEU A 19 9.05 -8.60 16.95
C LEU A 19 7.54 -8.34 16.93
N GLU A 20 7.11 -7.08 16.86
CA GLU A 20 5.70 -6.69 16.80
C GLU A 20 5.02 -7.07 15.47
N VAL A 21 5.74 -6.91 14.35
CA VAL A 21 5.27 -7.39 13.04
C VAL A 21 5.31 -8.92 12.99
N SER A 22 6.31 -9.56 13.59
CA SER A 22 6.33 -11.03 13.67
C SER A 22 5.14 -11.56 14.49
N SER A 23 4.75 -10.88 15.57
CA SER A 23 3.63 -11.30 16.41
C SER A 23 2.25 -11.05 15.77
N ILE A 24 2.08 -9.97 14.98
CA ILE A 24 0.81 -9.75 14.22
C ILE A 24 0.62 -10.85 13.16
N LEU A 25 1.71 -11.30 12.53
CA LEU A 25 1.68 -12.36 11.51
C LEU A 25 1.53 -13.76 12.12
N ALA A 26 2.12 -14.01 13.30
CA ALA A 26 2.05 -15.30 13.99
C ALA A 26 0.64 -15.60 14.53
N GLN A 27 -0.07 -14.59 15.05
CA GLN A 27 -1.42 -14.73 15.61
C GLN A 27 -2.47 -15.13 14.56
N ASN A 28 -2.19 -14.96 13.26
CA ASN A 28 -3.16 -15.18 12.19
C ASN A 28 -2.76 -16.28 11.19
N SER A 29 -1.81 -17.17 11.54
CA SER A 29 -1.54 -18.40 10.76
C SER A 29 -2.60 -19.50 10.98
N GLY A 30 -3.68 -19.20 11.70
CA GLY A 30 -4.84 -20.05 11.90
C GLY A 30 -5.58 -20.30 10.59
N ASN A 31 -5.40 -21.52 10.09
CA ASN A 31 -6.14 -22.15 8.99
C ASN A 31 -7.65 -21.88 9.09
N GLY A 32 -8.19 -21.02 8.22
CA GLY A 32 -9.62 -20.79 8.08
C GLY A 32 -10.30 -21.96 7.37
N ASN A 33 -10.39 -23.11 8.04
CA ASN A 33 -11.31 -24.17 7.68
C ASN A 33 -12.58 -24.01 8.54
N GLY A 34 -13.73 -23.78 7.93
CA GLY A 34 -14.97 -23.68 8.71
C GLY A 34 -16.21 -23.21 7.96
N GLY A 35 -16.91 -24.17 7.35
CA GLY A 35 -18.36 -24.25 7.51
C GLY A 35 -19.20 -23.71 6.37
N GLY A 36 -19.36 -24.52 5.33
CA GLY A 36 -20.57 -24.47 4.51
C GLY A 36 -21.80 -24.62 5.39
N LYS A 37 -22.68 -23.62 5.37
CA LYS A 37 -24.06 -23.77 5.82
C LYS A 37 -24.98 -23.58 4.63
N ASN A 38 -25.56 -24.71 4.25
CA ASN A 38 -26.65 -24.87 3.32
C ASN A 38 -27.85 -24.05 3.84
N GLY A 39 -28.11 -22.91 3.20
CA GLY A 39 -29.25 -22.04 3.48
C GLY A 39 -30.21 -22.09 2.30
N ASN A 40 -31.20 -22.97 2.41
CA ASN A 40 -32.33 -23.10 1.51
C ASN A 40 -33.11 -21.77 1.43
N ALA A 41 -33.15 -21.13 0.26
CA ALA A 41 -34.07 -20.04 -0.03
C ALA A 41 -34.82 -20.37 -1.33
N ASN A 42 -35.99 -20.96 -1.13
CA ASN A 42 -37.03 -21.16 -2.11
C ASN A 42 -37.61 -19.78 -2.50
N GLY A 43 -37.65 -19.44 -3.79
CA GLY A 43 -38.05 -18.10 -4.21
C GLY A 43 -38.16 -17.91 -5.73
N ASN A 44 -39.14 -18.61 -6.30
CA ASN A 44 -39.98 -18.27 -7.46
C ASN A 44 -39.39 -17.43 -8.61
N GLY A 45 -39.34 -18.04 -9.79
CA GLY A 45 -38.96 -17.37 -11.03
C GLY A 45 -39.95 -16.30 -11.50
N ASN A 46 -39.47 -15.46 -12.40
CA ASN A 46 -40.22 -15.13 -13.59
C ASN A 46 -39.25 -14.73 -14.71
N ASP A 47 -39.22 -15.58 -15.73
CA ASP A 47 -38.71 -15.26 -17.05
C ASP A 47 -39.57 -14.16 -17.67
N GLY A 48 -38.92 -13.10 -18.13
CA GLY A 48 -39.55 -12.00 -18.84
C GLY A 48 -38.64 -11.54 -19.95
N GLY A 49 -38.59 -12.33 -21.03
CA GLY A 49 -37.96 -11.93 -22.27
C GLY A 49 -38.63 -10.67 -22.81
N ASN A 50 -37.84 -9.76 -23.37
CA ASN A 50 -38.37 -8.87 -24.38
C ASN A 50 -37.39 -8.73 -25.54
N ASN A 51 -37.98 -8.99 -26.69
CA ASN A 51 -37.41 -9.14 -28.00
C ASN A 51 -37.51 -7.78 -28.72
N GLY A 52 -36.47 -7.40 -29.46
CA GLY A 52 -36.49 -6.46 -30.58
C GLY A 52 -36.83 -4.99 -30.32
N ASN A 53 -35.90 -4.09 -30.62
CA ASN A 53 -36.11 -3.25 -31.80
C ASN A 53 -34.76 -2.85 -32.41
N ALA A 54 -34.60 -3.16 -33.69
CA ALA A 54 -33.46 -2.79 -34.51
C ALA A 54 -33.84 -1.52 -35.26
N ASP A 55 -33.22 -0.39 -34.92
CA ASP A 55 -33.25 0.80 -35.77
C ASP A 55 -31.82 1.07 -36.23
N GLY A 56 -31.52 0.53 -37.41
CA GLY A 56 -30.33 0.87 -38.17
C GLY A 56 -30.44 2.28 -38.72
N ASN A 57 -29.39 3.07 -38.55
CA ASN A 57 -29.13 4.16 -39.46
C ASN A 57 -27.64 4.15 -39.83
N GLY A 58 -27.37 3.68 -41.05
CA GLY A 58 -26.05 3.74 -41.63
C GLY A 58 -25.74 5.17 -42.08
N ASN A 59 -24.50 5.60 -41.87
CA ASN A 59 -23.89 6.51 -42.82
C ASN A 59 -22.43 6.13 -43.03
N ALA A 60 -22.09 5.89 -44.29
CA ALA A 60 -20.77 5.54 -44.76
C ALA A 60 -20.00 6.82 -45.14
N GLY A 61 -18.68 6.79 -44.97
CA GLY A 61 -17.77 7.64 -45.75
C GLY A 61 -16.76 8.42 -44.91
N GLY A 62 -15.51 7.96 -44.94
CA GLY A 62 -14.39 8.74 -44.39
C GLY A 62 -13.11 7.91 -44.22
N ARG A 63 -12.53 7.43 -45.32
CA ARG A 63 -11.15 6.92 -45.30
C ARG A 63 -10.20 8.09 -45.06
N ASN A 64 -9.48 8.10 -43.94
CA ASN A 64 -8.21 8.79 -43.87
C ASN A 64 -7.20 7.94 -43.09
N ARG A 65 -6.16 7.49 -43.80
CA ARG A 65 -5.01 6.79 -43.25
C ARG A 65 -4.07 7.85 -42.71
N ASN A 66 -3.84 7.87 -41.40
CA ASN A 66 -2.61 8.44 -40.89
C ASN A 66 -2.05 7.55 -39.78
N ALA A 67 -0.96 6.85 -40.13
CA ALA A 67 -0.16 6.08 -39.22
C ALA A 67 0.61 7.04 -38.31
N GLY A 68 0.41 6.91 -37.00
CA GLY A 68 1.15 7.62 -35.97
C GLY A 68 1.21 6.73 -34.74
N GLY A 69 2.18 5.82 -34.72
CA GLY A 69 2.41 4.90 -33.61
C GLY A 69 2.72 5.67 -32.32
N ARG A 70 1.86 5.50 -31.32
CA ARG A 70 2.18 5.76 -29.91
C ARG A 70 1.71 4.53 -29.13
N ASN A 71 2.67 3.70 -28.72
CA ASN A 71 2.47 2.68 -27.70
C ASN A 71 2.16 3.40 -26.38
N GLY A 72 0.90 3.66 -26.12
CA GLY A 72 0.38 3.96 -24.80
C GLY A 72 0.06 2.64 -24.11
N ASN A 73 0.82 2.30 -23.07
CA ASN A 73 0.51 1.16 -22.22
C ASN A 73 -0.85 1.44 -21.57
N ALA A 74 -1.83 0.61 -21.87
CA ALA A 74 -3.18 0.74 -21.35
C ALA A 74 -3.20 0.28 -19.89
N ASP A 75 -3.12 1.23 -18.96
CA ASP A 75 -3.53 0.99 -17.58
C ASP A 75 -5.05 0.75 -17.61
N GLY A 76 -5.43 -0.53 -17.48
CA GLY A 76 -6.82 -0.97 -17.46
C GLY A 76 -7.58 -0.30 -16.33
N ASN A 77 -8.29 0.78 -16.68
CA ASN A 77 -9.27 1.41 -15.82
C ASN A 77 -10.48 0.47 -15.70
N GLY A 78 -10.49 -0.37 -14.67
CA GLY A 78 -11.64 -1.18 -14.29
C GLY A 78 -12.79 -0.28 -13.86
N ASN A 79 -13.69 0.01 -14.80
CA ASN A 79 -14.92 0.75 -14.56
C ASN A 79 -15.93 -0.18 -13.86
N GLY A 80 -15.85 -0.28 -12.54
CA GLY A 80 -16.86 -0.91 -11.71
C GLY A 80 -18.01 0.05 -11.48
N GLY A 81 -19.08 -0.09 -12.26
CA GLY A 81 -20.33 0.63 -12.04
C GLY A 81 -20.92 0.31 -10.66
N GLY A 82 -20.91 1.29 -9.77
CA GLY A 82 -21.48 1.25 -8.43
C GLY A 82 -21.95 2.65 -8.02
N LYS A 83 -23.11 2.71 -7.37
CA LYS A 83 -23.97 3.89 -7.20
C LYS A 83 -23.33 5.02 -6.37
N ASN A 84 -23.65 6.26 -6.77
CA ASN A 84 -23.24 7.56 -6.21
C ASN A 84 -21.74 7.91 -6.29
N GLY A 85 -21.46 9.08 -6.87
CA GLY A 85 -20.12 9.62 -7.17
C GLY A 85 -19.24 9.97 -5.98
N ASN A 86 -19.02 9.02 -5.06
CA ASN A 86 -17.95 9.08 -4.08
C ASN A 86 -16.72 8.37 -4.67
N VAL A 87 -15.74 9.13 -5.15
CA VAL A 87 -14.47 8.58 -5.64
C VAL A 87 -13.81 7.82 -4.48
N ARG A 88 -13.75 6.48 -4.55
CA ARG A 88 -13.11 5.65 -3.51
C ARG A 88 -11.68 6.14 -3.28
N ARG A 89 -11.38 6.54 -2.05
CA ARG A 89 -10.09 7.11 -1.65
C ARG A 89 -9.07 5.96 -1.55
N ARG A 90 -8.22 5.86 -2.56
CA ARG A 90 -7.20 4.80 -2.73
C ARG A 90 -5.82 5.41 -2.97
N PRO A 91 -4.73 4.71 -2.64
CA PRO A 91 -3.39 5.14 -2.97
C PRO A 91 -3.26 5.38 -4.48
N LYS A 92 -2.67 6.51 -4.87
CA LYS A 92 -2.33 6.79 -6.27
C LYS A 92 -0.87 6.39 -6.52
N CYS A 93 -0.63 5.18 -7.02
CA CYS A 93 0.72 4.62 -7.19
C CYS A 93 1.66 5.33 -8.19
N ASN A 94 1.13 6.31 -8.93
CA ASN A 94 1.92 7.22 -9.78
C ASN A 94 1.98 8.65 -9.22
N GLY A 95 1.33 8.92 -8.09
CA GLY A 95 1.26 10.23 -7.46
C GLY A 95 2.41 10.48 -6.50
N TYR A 96 2.55 11.74 -6.06
CA TYR A 96 3.51 12.11 -5.03
C TYR A 96 3.27 11.32 -3.74
N GLY A 97 4.36 10.93 -3.08
CA GLY A 97 4.32 10.15 -1.85
C GLY A 97 3.87 8.72 -2.02
N SER A 98 3.85 8.15 -3.23
CA SER A 98 3.46 6.75 -3.38
C SER A 98 4.62 5.79 -3.13
N LEU A 99 4.36 4.72 -2.39
CA LEU A 99 5.21 3.53 -2.26
C LEU A 99 4.36 2.31 -2.66
N CYS A 100 4.57 1.80 -3.88
CA CYS A 100 3.78 0.71 -4.46
C CYS A 100 4.67 -0.26 -5.24
N TYR A 101 4.13 -1.40 -5.66
CA TYR A 101 4.86 -2.44 -6.43
C TYR A 101 6.10 -2.96 -5.67
N ASP A 102 7.15 -3.31 -6.40
CA ASP A 102 8.42 -3.83 -5.87
C ASP A 102 9.46 -2.73 -5.56
N PRO A 103 9.42 -2.21 -4.31
CA PRO A 103 8.64 -1.03 -4.06
C PRO A 103 9.26 0.20 -4.73
N ARG A 104 8.48 0.74 -5.66
CA ARG A 104 8.70 2.02 -6.32
C ARG A 104 8.19 3.13 -5.41
N PHE A 105 9.09 4.01 -5.03
CA PHE A 105 8.79 5.24 -4.30
C PHE A 105 8.74 6.44 -5.23
N VAL A 106 7.76 7.33 -5.07
CA VAL A 106 7.69 8.63 -5.75
C VAL A 106 7.81 9.73 -4.70
N GLY A 107 8.92 10.47 -4.74
CA GLY A 107 9.19 11.59 -3.84
C GLY A 107 8.24 12.77 -4.06
N GLY A 108 8.31 13.76 -3.19
CA GLY A 108 7.43 14.94 -3.20
C GLY A 108 7.72 15.88 -4.38
N ASP A 109 8.94 15.77 -4.92
CA ASP A 109 9.37 16.42 -6.16
C ASP A 109 9.00 15.62 -7.42
N GLY A 110 8.37 14.44 -7.25
CA GLY A 110 7.91 13.56 -8.32
C GLY A 110 9.00 12.64 -8.88
N VAL A 111 10.21 12.66 -8.31
CA VAL A 111 11.27 11.76 -8.76
C VAL A 111 11.02 10.37 -8.18
N MET A 112 11.26 9.37 -9.02
CA MET A 112 11.03 7.96 -8.71
C MET A 112 12.32 7.28 -8.27
N PHE A 113 12.22 6.43 -7.24
CA PHE A 113 13.32 5.62 -6.71
C PHE A 113 12.83 4.20 -6.42
N TYR A 114 13.74 3.23 -6.48
CA TYR A 114 13.50 1.90 -5.90
C TYR A 114 13.96 1.90 -4.45
N PHE A 115 13.09 1.48 -3.55
CA PHE A 115 13.34 1.47 -2.12
C PHE A 115 13.64 0.06 -1.62
N HIS A 116 14.76 -0.11 -0.92
CA HIS A 116 15.10 -1.37 -0.23
C HIS A 116 15.54 -1.10 1.21
N GLY A 117 15.13 0.03 1.78
CA GLY A 117 15.41 0.43 3.16
C GLY A 117 14.37 -0.11 4.15
N TYR A 118 14.58 0.19 5.42
CA TYR A 118 13.65 -0.17 6.50
C TYR A 118 12.90 1.05 7.03
N ALA A 119 13.59 2.16 7.27
CA ALA A 119 12.94 3.40 7.60
C ALA A 119 12.41 4.07 6.34
N ILE A 120 11.17 4.53 6.47
CA ILE A 120 10.53 5.41 5.50
C ILE A 120 10.72 6.81 6.05
N VAL A 121 10.12 7.19 7.17
CA VAL A 121 10.30 8.52 7.76
C VAL A 121 11.07 8.38 9.06
N SER A 122 12.08 9.22 9.27
CA SER A 122 12.77 9.35 10.56
C SER A 122 12.88 10.81 10.93
N ASP A 123 11.93 11.28 11.72
CA ASP A 123 11.86 12.65 12.22
C ASP A 123 11.68 12.68 13.75
N GLU A 124 11.81 13.85 14.36
CA GLU A 124 11.69 14.01 15.83
C GLU A 124 10.30 13.61 16.35
N ASN A 125 9.24 13.98 15.61
CA ASN A 125 7.85 13.76 16.03
C ASN A 125 7.16 12.60 15.31
N LEU A 126 7.79 12.04 14.28
CA LEU A 126 7.20 10.98 13.44
C LEU A 126 8.29 10.04 12.93
N HIS A 127 8.07 8.74 13.15
CA HIS A 127 8.90 7.70 12.57
C HIS A 127 8.01 6.64 11.90
N ILE A 128 8.28 6.34 10.63
CA ILE A 128 7.55 5.32 9.89
C ILE A 128 8.53 4.27 9.38
N ASN A 129 8.32 3.02 9.75
CA ASN A 129 9.13 1.89 9.30
C ASN A 129 8.33 0.94 8.42
N ALA A 130 9.00 0.39 7.41
CA ALA A 130 8.50 -0.69 6.57
C ALA A 130 9.11 -2.03 6.96
N HIS A 131 8.25 -3.03 7.11
CA HIS A 131 8.65 -4.43 7.07
C HIS A 131 8.52 -4.95 5.64
N LEU A 132 9.65 -5.26 5.01
CA LEU A 132 9.70 -5.78 3.65
C LEU A 132 9.68 -7.31 3.65
N ILE A 133 8.86 -7.88 2.77
CA ILE A 133 8.97 -9.28 2.32
C ILE A 133 9.65 -9.33 0.97
N GLY A 134 10.26 -10.45 0.60
CA GLY A 134 10.91 -10.53 -0.70
C GLY A 134 11.28 -11.93 -1.13
N THR A 135 11.77 -12.02 -2.38
CA THR A 135 12.32 -13.23 -2.97
C THR A 135 13.54 -12.89 -3.82
N ARG A 136 14.49 -13.82 -3.91
CA ARG A 136 15.63 -13.75 -4.83
C ARG A 136 15.60 -14.94 -5.78
N PRO A 137 15.02 -14.78 -6.98
CA PRO A 137 15.11 -15.80 -8.01
C PRO A 137 16.55 -16.08 -8.42
N GLN A 138 16.80 -17.30 -8.90
CA GLN A 138 18.13 -17.70 -9.35
C GLN A 138 18.62 -16.77 -10.47
N GLY A 139 19.88 -16.36 -10.38
CA GLY A 139 20.51 -15.48 -11.38
C GLY A 139 20.30 -13.98 -11.14
N ARG A 140 19.53 -13.57 -10.12
CA ARG A 140 19.45 -12.16 -9.72
C ARG A 140 20.47 -11.81 -8.62
N THR A 141 21.01 -10.61 -8.71
CA THR A 141 21.91 -10.02 -7.71
C THR A 141 21.17 -9.20 -6.66
N ARG A 142 19.86 -8.95 -6.86
CA ARG A 142 19.00 -8.16 -5.98
C ARG A 142 17.65 -8.85 -5.77
N ASP A 143 17.13 -8.64 -4.57
CA ASP A 143 15.81 -9.11 -4.15
C ASP A 143 14.72 -8.32 -4.86
N TYR A 144 13.62 -9.02 -5.17
CA TYR A 144 12.31 -8.38 -5.28
C TYR A 144 11.76 -8.25 -3.88
N THR A 145 11.23 -7.10 -3.53
CA THR A 145 10.76 -6.75 -2.19
C THR A 145 9.43 -6.01 -2.24
N TRP A 146 8.54 -6.28 -1.28
CA TRP A 146 7.26 -5.58 -1.16
C TRP A 146 7.03 -5.20 0.30
N VAL A 147 6.27 -4.13 0.54
CA VAL A 147 5.93 -3.70 1.90
C VAL A 147 4.84 -4.61 2.46
N GLN A 148 5.15 -5.44 3.46
CA GLN A 148 4.14 -6.25 4.14
C GLN A 148 3.49 -5.50 5.28
N ALA A 149 4.24 -4.66 6.00
CA ALA A 149 3.70 -3.88 7.11
C ALA A 149 4.36 -2.51 7.22
N LEU A 150 3.60 -1.57 7.79
CA LEU A 150 4.06 -0.27 8.22
C LEU A 150 3.89 -0.13 9.72
N SER A 151 4.89 0.41 10.40
CA SER A 151 4.81 0.84 11.79
C SER A 151 4.91 2.36 11.83
N VAL A 152 3.83 3.03 12.21
CA VAL A 152 3.72 4.48 12.37
C VAL A 152 3.88 4.79 13.85
N MET A 153 4.97 5.45 14.20
CA MET A 153 5.34 5.79 15.56
C MET A 153 5.41 7.30 15.73
N PHE A 154 4.79 7.79 16.80
CA PHE A 154 4.71 9.20 17.13
C PHE A 154 4.47 9.34 18.62
N ASP A 155 4.99 10.40 19.23
CA ASP A 155 4.96 10.65 20.68
C ASP A 155 5.39 9.39 21.48
N SER A 156 4.44 8.68 22.11
CA SER A 156 4.65 7.40 22.82
C SER A 156 3.83 6.23 22.26
N HIS A 157 3.30 6.39 21.04
CA HIS A 157 2.34 5.47 20.44
C HIS A 157 2.89 4.80 19.19
N THR A 158 2.32 3.63 18.88
CA THR A 158 2.64 2.87 17.68
C THR A 158 1.37 2.29 17.08
N LEU A 159 1.12 2.63 15.81
CA LEU A 159 0.10 2.02 14.98
C LEU A 159 0.76 1.16 13.92
N VAL A 160 0.48 -0.14 13.93
CA VAL A 160 0.95 -1.08 12.89
C VAL A 160 -0.19 -1.40 11.94
N ILE A 161 0.09 -1.32 10.64
CA ILE A 161 -0.78 -1.74 9.55
C ILE A 161 -0.07 -2.82 8.77
N ALA A 162 -0.69 -3.97 8.53
CA ALA A 162 -0.05 -5.11 7.86
C ALA A 162 -0.96 -5.84 6.89
N ALA A 163 -0.36 -6.47 5.87
CA ALA A 163 -1.00 -7.42 4.97
C ALA A 163 -0.87 -8.85 5.53
N LYS A 164 -2.00 -9.57 5.57
CA LYS A 164 -2.06 -11.00 5.92
C LYS A 164 -1.27 -11.80 4.89
N LYS A 165 -0.51 -12.79 5.38
CA LYS A 165 -0.01 -13.87 4.52
C LYS A 165 -1.17 -14.80 4.20
N LEU A 166 -1.50 -14.97 2.93
CA LEU A 166 -2.58 -15.82 2.47
C LEU A 166 -2.04 -16.99 1.65
N SER A 167 -2.76 -18.10 1.60
CA SER A 167 -2.48 -19.15 0.62
C SER A 167 -3.02 -18.75 -0.76
N HIS A 168 -4.24 -18.21 -0.80
CA HIS A 168 -4.94 -17.77 -2.02
C HIS A 168 -5.63 -16.42 -1.78
N TRP A 169 -5.52 -15.51 -2.76
CA TRP A 169 -6.23 -14.23 -2.74
C TRP A 169 -7.70 -14.40 -3.13
N SER A 170 -8.57 -13.60 -2.51
CA SER A 170 -9.95 -13.39 -2.91
C SER A 170 -10.32 -11.94 -2.62
N ASP A 171 -10.96 -11.27 -3.56
CA ASP A 171 -11.38 -9.87 -3.41
C ASP A 171 -12.39 -9.66 -2.27
N ASN A 172 -13.03 -10.75 -1.82
CA ASN A 172 -13.98 -10.75 -0.70
C ASN A 172 -13.32 -11.08 0.65
N VAL A 173 -12.00 -11.21 0.73
CA VAL A 173 -11.28 -11.46 1.98
C VAL A 173 -10.61 -10.18 2.44
N ASP A 174 -10.85 -9.80 3.70
CA ASP A 174 -10.14 -8.70 4.32
C ASP A 174 -8.77 -9.19 4.81
N ALA A 175 -7.75 -8.79 4.06
CA ALA A 175 -6.35 -9.12 4.21
C ALA A 175 -5.55 -8.06 4.98
N ILE A 176 -6.18 -7.00 5.48
CA ILE A 176 -5.51 -5.99 6.29
C ILE A 176 -5.60 -6.32 7.80
N LEU A 177 -4.57 -5.95 8.54
CA LEU A 177 -4.44 -6.14 9.99
C LEU A 177 -3.97 -4.84 10.63
N PHE A 178 -4.39 -4.63 11.88
CA PHE A 178 -4.05 -3.45 12.65
C PHE A 178 -3.65 -3.80 14.08
N LYS A 179 -2.67 -3.08 14.63
CA LYS A 179 -2.37 -3.07 16.07
C LYS A 179 -2.16 -1.64 16.54
N TRP A 180 -2.74 -1.32 17.68
CA TRP A 180 -2.52 -0.08 18.43
C TRP A 180 -1.75 -0.41 19.71
N ASN A 181 -0.55 0.15 19.89
CA ASN A 181 0.33 -0.08 21.04
C ASN A 181 0.46 -1.58 21.38
N GLY A 182 0.75 -2.41 20.37
CA GLY A 182 0.88 -3.86 20.49
C GLY A 182 -0.45 -4.63 20.57
N THR A 183 -1.57 -3.96 20.81
CA THR A 183 -2.89 -4.59 20.97
C THR A 183 -3.63 -4.66 19.62
N PRO A 184 -4.08 -5.83 19.16
CA PRO A 184 -4.88 -5.95 17.94
C PRO A 184 -6.15 -5.11 18.01
N ILE A 185 -6.45 -4.38 16.94
CA ILE A 185 -7.72 -3.66 16.77
C ILE A 185 -8.43 -4.17 15.53
N SER A 186 -9.76 -4.08 15.53
CA SER A 186 -10.59 -4.50 14.41
C SER A 186 -11.43 -3.33 13.93
N ILE A 187 -11.55 -3.20 12.61
CA ILE A 187 -12.37 -2.20 11.94
C ILE A 187 -13.38 -2.99 11.10
N PRO A 188 -14.69 -2.79 11.31
CA PRO A 188 -15.72 -3.47 10.54
C PRO A 188 -15.51 -3.35 9.02
N ARG A 189 -16.03 -4.34 8.29
CA ARG A 189 -15.98 -4.43 6.82
C ARG A 189 -17.14 -3.66 6.19
N ASP A 190 -17.27 -2.42 6.60
CA ASP A 190 -18.26 -1.45 6.14
C ASP A 190 -17.45 -0.30 5.57
N GLY A 191 -17.70 0.09 4.31
CA GLY A 191 -16.86 1.00 3.54
C GLY A 191 -16.64 2.39 4.15
N GLU A 192 -17.33 2.71 5.25
CA GLU A 192 -17.21 3.95 6.02
C GLU A 192 -16.90 3.72 7.51
N ALA A 193 -16.69 2.47 7.95
CA ALA A 193 -16.38 2.18 9.34
C ALA A 193 -15.03 2.73 9.76
N GLU A 194 -14.93 3.17 11.01
CA GLU A 194 -13.74 3.79 11.55
C GLU A 194 -13.38 3.26 12.94
N TRP A 195 -12.10 3.32 13.23
CA TRP A 195 -11.56 3.21 14.58
C TRP A 195 -10.85 4.51 14.93
N ARG A 196 -11.06 4.98 16.17
CA ARG A 196 -10.50 6.23 16.67
C ARG A 196 -9.78 6.02 18.00
N ALA A 197 -8.69 6.75 18.18
CA ALA A 197 -8.08 6.98 19.48
C ALA A 197 -7.73 8.46 19.64
N ASN A 198 -8.04 9.01 20.82
CA ASN A 198 -7.56 10.32 21.22
C ASN A 198 -6.45 10.12 22.27
N THR A 199 -5.32 10.76 22.04
CA THR A 199 -4.09 10.62 22.86
C THR A 199 -3.90 11.81 23.80
N GLY A 200 -4.86 12.73 23.87
CA GLY A 200 -4.74 14.05 24.50
C GLY A 200 -4.06 15.08 23.59
N GLU A 201 -3.01 14.68 22.88
CA GLU A 201 -2.27 15.55 21.95
C GLU A 201 -2.77 15.44 20.51
N ARG A 202 -3.23 14.24 20.12
CA ARG A 202 -3.61 13.94 18.73
C ARG A 202 -4.84 13.05 18.65
N ASP A 203 -5.65 13.27 17.62
CA ASP A 203 -6.62 12.29 17.15
C ASP A 203 -5.97 11.37 16.10
N VAL A 204 -6.17 10.07 16.30
CA VAL A 204 -5.76 8.99 15.41
C VAL A 204 -7.02 8.35 14.85
N ILE A 205 -7.12 8.30 13.53
CA ILE A 205 -8.29 7.76 12.82
C ILE A 205 -7.79 6.71 11.83
N VAL A 206 -8.39 5.53 11.86
CA VAL A 206 -8.27 4.54 10.79
C VAL A 206 -9.66 4.32 10.22
N GLU A 207 -9.91 4.86 9.04
CA GLU A 207 -11.21 4.79 8.36
C GLU A 207 -11.13 3.83 7.17
N ARG A 208 -12.19 3.06 6.95
CA ARG A 208 -12.40 2.33 5.70
C ARG A 208 -12.66 3.33 4.59
N THR A 209 -12.11 3.02 3.42
CA THR A 209 -12.41 3.75 2.18
C THR A 209 -12.93 2.80 1.09
N ASP A 210 -13.13 1.54 1.48
CA ASP A 210 -13.74 0.44 0.75
C ASP A 210 -14.14 -0.66 1.76
N ASP A 211 -14.98 -1.61 1.34
CA ASP A 211 -15.51 -2.66 2.24
C ASP A 211 -14.40 -3.54 2.83
N VAL A 212 -13.29 -3.69 2.10
CA VAL A 212 -12.10 -4.44 2.51
C VAL A 212 -10.82 -3.83 1.99
N ASN A 213 -9.72 -4.17 2.66
CA ASN A 213 -8.34 -3.97 2.18
C ASN A 213 -7.91 -2.53 1.92
N THR A 214 -8.78 -1.54 2.06
CA THR A 214 -8.46 -0.13 1.79
C THR A 214 -8.86 0.71 2.99
N VAL A 215 -7.90 1.47 3.50
CA VAL A 215 -8.11 2.40 4.61
C VAL A 215 -7.40 3.71 4.35
N ARG A 216 -7.87 4.76 5.01
CA ARG A 216 -7.08 5.94 5.29
C ARG A 216 -6.72 5.97 6.77
N VAL A 217 -5.46 6.26 7.05
CA VAL A 217 -4.95 6.53 8.39
C VAL A 217 -4.69 8.03 8.50
N SER A 218 -5.14 8.66 9.57
CA SER A 218 -4.85 10.06 9.87
C SER A 218 -4.33 10.19 11.30
N VAL A 219 -3.19 10.85 11.46
CA VAL A 219 -2.64 11.25 12.76
C VAL A 219 -2.54 12.77 12.76
N THR A 220 -3.35 13.41 13.61
CA THR A 220 -3.53 14.87 13.58
C THR A 220 -2.18 15.60 13.69
N GLY A 221 -1.96 16.51 12.74
CA GLY A 221 -0.75 17.31 12.64
C GLY A 221 0.47 16.60 12.06
N LEU A 222 0.46 15.28 11.86
CA LEU A 222 1.66 14.55 11.43
C LEU A 222 1.54 13.98 10.01
N VAL A 223 0.55 13.12 9.78
CA VAL A 223 0.50 12.31 8.56
C VAL A 223 -0.90 11.84 8.21
N GLU A 224 -1.18 11.82 6.91
CA GLU A 224 -2.27 11.06 6.30
C GLU A 224 -1.68 9.96 5.40
N LEU A 225 -2.19 8.73 5.52
CA LEU A 225 -1.80 7.59 4.69
C LEU A 225 -3.03 7.01 4.01
N ASP A 226 -3.04 6.96 2.68
CA ASP A 226 -3.93 6.04 1.97
C ASP A 226 -3.22 4.70 1.83
N ILE A 227 -3.84 3.60 2.27
CA ILE A 227 -3.26 2.26 2.25
C ILE A 227 -4.22 1.29 1.57
N ARG A 228 -3.68 0.44 0.69
CA ARG A 228 -4.41 -0.66 0.09
C ARG A 228 -3.59 -1.95 0.18
N VAL A 229 -4.24 -3.05 0.57
CA VAL A 229 -3.67 -4.39 0.42
C VAL A 229 -4.00 -4.92 -0.97
N VAL A 230 -2.99 -5.36 -1.70
CA VAL A 230 -3.13 -5.96 -3.04
C VAL A 230 -2.37 -7.28 -3.13
N PRO A 231 -2.84 -8.24 -3.95
CA PRO A 231 -2.08 -9.44 -4.23
C PRO A 231 -1.04 -9.18 -5.32
N ILE A 232 0.04 -9.98 -5.31
CA ILE A 232 0.89 -10.14 -6.49
C ILE A 232 0.22 -11.15 -7.41
N GLY A 233 -0.36 -10.64 -8.50
CA GLY A 233 -1.11 -11.43 -9.46
C GLY A 233 -0.21 -12.28 -10.36
N LYS A 234 -0.79 -13.33 -10.97
CA LYS A 234 -0.10 -14.13 -12.01
C LYS A 234 0.44 -13.28 -13.16
N GLU A 235 -0.32 -12.29 -13.61
CA GLU A 235 0.08 -11.40 -14.70
C GLU A 235 1.27 -10.55 -14.31
N GLU A 236 1.22 -9.88 -13.14
CA GLU A 236 2.34 -9.10 -12.62
C GLU A 236 3.59 -9.98 -12.44
N ASN A 237 3.44 -11.16 -11.84
CA ASN A 237 4.52 -12.13 -11.68
C ASN A 237 5.15 -12.53 -13.03
N TRP A 238 4.35 -12.66 -14.08
CA TRP A 238 4.83 -12.99 -15.42
C TRP A 238 5.53 -11.81 -16.09
N VAL A 239 4.92 -10.62 -16.10
CA VAL A 239 5.47 -9.41 -16.74
C VAL A 239 6.80 -9.01 -16.10
N HIS A 240 6.91 -9.10 -14.77
CA HIS A 240 8.12 -8.74 -14.03
C HIS A 240 9.07 -9.92 -13.78
N ASN A 241 8.68 -11.13 -14.19
CA ASN A 241 9.43 -12.37 -13.98
C ASN A 241 9.87 -12.52 -12.52
N TYR A 242 8.94 -12.38 -11.56
CA TYR A 242 9.27 -12.55 -10.14
C TYR A 242 9.56 -14.02 -9.79
N GLN A 243 9.19 -14.96 -10.66
CA GLN A 243 9.34 -16.41 -10.46
C GLN A 243 8.66 -16.90 -9.17
N LEU A 244 7.59 -16.22 -8.75
CA LEU A 244 6.78 -16.66 -7.62
C LEU A 244 6.04 -17.94 -8.00
N PRO A 245 5.83 -18.87 -7.04
CA PRO A 245 4.97 -20.04 -7.24
C PRO A 245 3.60 -19.65 -7.79
N ASN A 246 2.98 -20.57 -8.52
CA ASN A 246 1.62 -20.35 -9.02
C ASN A 246 0.65 -20.11 -7.85
N GLY A 247 -0.01 -18.96 -7.87
CA GLY A 247 -0.98 -18.54 -6.87
C GLY A 247 -0.77 -17.09 -6.44
N ASN A 248 -1.86 -16.36 -6.23
CA ASN A 248 -1.84 -14.96 -5.79
C ASN A 248 -1.64 -14.89 -4.25
N ALA A 249 -0.71 -15.68 -3.70
CA ALA A 249 -0.57 -15.91 -2.27
C ALA A 249 0.08 -14.73 -1.52
N TYR A 250 0.87 -13.94 -2.24
CA TYR A 250 1.60 -12.81 -1.67
C TYR A 250 0.71 -11.58 -1.71
N ALA A 251 0.41 -11.02 -0.54
CA ALA A 251 -0.27 -9.74 -0.40
C ALA A 251 0.69 -8.72 0.20
N HIS A 252 0.62 -7.48 -0.29
CA HIS A 252 1.44 -6.38 0.19
C HIS A 252 0.66 -5.07 0.25
N LEU A 253 1.26 -4.06 0.84
CA LEU A 253 0.73 -2.71 0.96
C LEU A 253 1.17 -1.88 -0.23
N GLU A 254 0.21 -1.20 -0.84
CA GLU A 254 0.40 0.01 -1.63
C GLU A 254 0.03 1.18 -0.74
N THR A 255 0.88 2.19 -0.64
CA THR A 255 0.68 3.32 0.27
C THR A 255 0.91 4.64 -0.44
N GLN A 256 0.12 5.65 -0.11
CA GLN A 256 0.38 7.03 -0.46
C GLN A 256 0.48 7.87 0.81
N PHE A 257 1.65 8.49 0.99
CA PHE A 257 2.00 9.33 2.13
C PHE A 257 1.66 10.79 1.84
N LYS A 258 1.04 11.47 2.81
CA LYS A 258 0.95 12.92 2.88
C LYS A 258 1.42 13.35 4.27
N LEU A 259 2.66 13.86 4.30
CA LEU A 259 3.32 14.34 5.52
C LEU A 259 2.98 15.81 5.71
N LEU A 260 2.63 16.21 6.93
CA LEU A 260 2.06 17.53 7.21
C LEU A 260 3.05 18.47 7.91
N ASP A 261 3.85 17.94 8.84
CA ASP A 261 4.73 18.75 9.70
C ASP A 261 6.05 18.03 9.97
N LEU A 262 6.92 17.98 8.95
CA LEU A 262 8.28 17.44 9.09
C LEU A 262 9.22 18.52 9.64
N SER A 263 10.04 18.17 10.63
CA SER A 263 11.07 19.06 11.15
C SER A 263 12.21 19.28 10.15
N GLU A 264 13.03 20.31 10.40
CA GLU A 264 14.26 20.55 9.63
C GLU A 264 15.27 19.39 9.74
N GLY A 265 15.19 18.63 10.83
CA GLY A 265 16.07 17.54 11.20
C GLY A 265 15.72 16.18 10.58
N VAL A 266 14.66 16.07 9.77
CA VAL A 266 14.26 14.80 9.15
C VAL A 266 15.44 14.10 8.47
N GLU A 267 15.75 12.90 8.98
CA GLU A 267 16.79 12.05 8.46
C GLU A 267 16.23 11.15 7.35
N GLU A 268 17.11 10.68 6.46
CA GLU A 268 16.86 9.91 5.23
C GLU A 268 16.69 10.70 3.90
N ILE A 269 17.34 10.16 2.86
CA ILE A 269 17.54 10.82 1.56
C ILE A 269 16.23 11.04 0.80
N LEU A 270 15.24 10.17 1.00
CA LEU A 270 13.97 10.20 0.25
C LEU A 270 13.05 11.34 0.68
N TRP A 271 13.23 11.90 1.88
CA TRP A 271 12.29 12.88 2.46
C TRP A 271 12.84 14.28 2.57
N LYS A 272 14.16 14.45 2.43
CA LYS A 272 14.76 15.77 2.18
C LYS A 272 14.11 16.50 0.99
N MET A 273 13.53 15.73 0.06
CA MET A 273 12.84 16.17 -1.16
C MET A 273 11.51 16.87 -0.93
N TYR A 274 10.91 16.70 0.25
CA TYR A 274 9.65 17.37 0.62
C TYR A 274 9.90 18.72 1.32
N ARG A 275 11.16 19.08 1.57
CA ARG A 275 11.51 20.34 2.22
C ARG A 275 11.38 21.52 1.25
N PRO A 276 10.76 22.65 1.65
CA PRO A 276 10.80 23.88 0.87
C PRO A 276 12.25 24.27 0.55
N GLY A 277 12.56 24.46 -0.75
CA GLY A 277 13.90 24.86 -1.22
C GLY A 277 14.92 23.73 -1.37
N TYR A 278 14.58 22.47 -1.13
CA TYR A 278 15.49 21.36 -1.41
C TYR A 278 15.69 21.16 -2.91
N VAL A 279 16.95 21.15 -3.35
CA VAL A 279 17.34 20.83 -4.72
C VAL A 279 17.82 19.39 -4.75
N ASN A 280 17.06 18.53 -5.45
CA ASN A 280 17.42 17.14 -5.64
C ASN A 280 18.69 17.03 -6.52
N PRO A 281 19.79 16.44 -6.02
CA PRO A 281 21.02 16.27 -6.79
C PRO A 281 20.93 15.13 -7.82
N ALA A 282 19.92 14.26 -7.72
CA ALA A 282 19.68 13.21 -8.71
C ALA A 282 19.17 13.84 -10.02
N LYS A 283 19.83 13.51 -11.14
CA LYS A 283 19.37 13.92 -12.47
C LYS A 283 18.02 13.27 -12.74
N ARG A 284 17.02 14.05 -13.14
CA ARG A 284 15.74 13.53 -13.68
C ARG A 284 16.05 12.51 -14.78
N GLY A 285 15.56 11.29 -14.63
CA GLY A 285 15.75 10.20 -15.61
C GLY A 285 16.87 9.21 -15.32
N VAL A 286 17.55 9.27 -14.17
CA VAL A 286 18.52 8.25 -13.73
C VAL A 286 18.13 7.73 -12.35
N GLY A 287 17.76 6.45 -12.25
CA GLY A 287 17.37 5.83 -10.99
C GLY A 287 18.48 5.91 -9.96
N ALA A 288 18.23 6.57 -8.81
CA ALA A 288 19.15 6.56 -7.70
C ALA A 288 18.81 5.42 -6.74
N ASN A 289 19.83 4.66 -6.32
CA ASN A 289 19.69 3.68 -5.24
C ASN A 289 19.73 4.44 -3.90
N ALA A 290 18.67 4.37 -3.11
CA ALA A 290 18.75 4.72 -1.69
C ALA A 290 19.45 3.57 -0.95
N ASP A 291 20.76 3.44 -1.13
CA ASP A 291 21.60 2.51 -0.37
C ASP A 291 21.96 3.14 0.97
N GLY A 292 21.28 2.71 2.04
CA GLY A 292 21.56 3.07 3.43
C GLY A 292 22.87 2.49 3.98
N ARG A 293 23.90 2.28 3.16
CA ARG A 293 25.25 1.93 3.64
C ARG A 293 25.93 3.17 4.20
N ARG A 294 25.98 3.25 5.53
CA ARG A 294 27.02 4.03 6.23
C ARG A 294 28.38 3.60 5.69
N ARG A 295 29.10 4.55 5.09
CA ARG A 295 30.53 4.42 4.81
C ARG A 295 31.31 4.65 6.12
N ARG A 296 32.28 3.75 6.31
CA ARG A 296 33.32 3.63 7.34
C ARG A 296 32.89 2.97 8.64
#